data_AF-A0A7S1JPB1-F1
#
_entry.id   AF-A0A7S1JPB1-F1
#
_cell.length_a   1.000
_cell.length_b   1.000
_cell.length_c   1.000
_cell.angle_alpha   90.00
_cell.angle_beta   90.00
_cell.angle_gamma   90.00
#
_symmetry.space_group_name_H-M   'P 1'
#
loop_
_entity.id
_entity.type
_entity.pdbx_description
1 polymer ?
#
loop_
_entity_poly.entity_id
_entity_poly.type
_entity_poly.pdbx_seq_one_letter_code
_entity_poly.pdbx_strand_id
1 'polypeptide(L)'
;MCVGCGGMPTGWTAIHFAARNGHLAVVNQLLKWDPKLLDARSKFGTTPFIFAASGGHVDVLRALYAKGGKGCLTQKDQHGMTALHVDADRGQSVAVSQLLEWGGG
;
A
#
# COMPACT_ATOMS: atom_id res chain seq x y z
N MET A 1 17.29 13.83 10.04
CA MET A 1 15.87 14.20 10.28
C MET A 1 15.08 12.93 10.58
N CYS A 2 15.02 12.55 11.85
CA CYS A 2 14.24 11.39 12.27
C CYS A 2 12.76 11.78 12.19
N VAL A 3 11.98 11.16 11.30
CA VAL A 3 10.51 11.20 11.30
C VAL A 3 9.95 10.34 12.44
N GLY A 4 10.51 10.51 13.64
CA GLY A 4 10.13 9.83 14.87
C GLY A 4 9.38 10.80 15.77
N CYS A 5 8.07 10.90 15.62
CA CYS A 5 7.19 11.46 16.65
C CYS A 5 5.99 10.53 16.81
N GLY A 6 5.97 9.78 17.92
CA GLY A 6 4.83 8.99 18.37
C GLY A 6 4.60 7.72 17.57
N GLY A 7 5.32 6.64 17.91
CA GLY A 7 4.98 5.31 17.43
C GLY A 7 3.57 4.96 17.86
N MET A 8 2.60 5.07 16.94
CA MET A 8 1.32 4.39 17.10
C MET A 8 1.63 2.92 17.41
N PRO A 9 0.89 2.26 18.31
CA PRO A 9 1.19 0.90 18.75
C PRO A 9 1.28 -0.12 17.59
N THR A 10 0.74 0.24 16.42
CA THR A 10 0.73 -0.53 15.16
C THR A 10 1.84 -0.17 14.15
N GLY A 11 2.61 0.90 14.34
CA GLY A 11 3.62 1.35 13.37
C GLY A 11 3.04 1.94 12.08
N TRP A 12 1.76 2.31 12.07
CA TRP A 12 1.14 2.93 10.90
C TRP A 12 1.64 4.35 10.71
N THR A 13 1.73 4.78 9.47
CA THR A 13 2.07 6.16 9.07
C THR A 13 0.88 6.77 8.35
N ALA A 14 0.88 8.08 8.12
CA ALA A 14 -0.24 8.78 7.46
C ALA A 14 -0.63 8.14 6.10
N ILE A 15 0.35 7.65 5.33
CA ILE A 15 0.09 7.00 4.04
C ILE A 15 -0.64 5.66 4.20
N HIS A 16 -0.41 4.91 5.29
CA HIS A 16 -1.14 3.66 5.56
C HIS A 16 -2.63 3.93 5.79
N PHE A 17 -2.97 4.96 6.56
CA PHE A 17 -4.37 5.37 6.76
C PHE A 17 -5.00 5.90 5.48
N ALA A 18 -4.28 6.73 4.72
CA ALA A 18 -4.78 7.25 3.46
C ALA A 18 -5.03 6.12 2.44
N ALA A 19 -4.13 5.13 2.38
CA ALA A 19 -4.26 3.99 1.50
C ALA A 19 -5.42 3.07 1.86
N ARG A 20 -5.56 2.74 3.16
CA ARG A 20 -6.66 1.90 3.66
C ARG A 20 -8.04 2.53 3.48
N ASN A 21 -8.15 3.85 3.50
CA ASN A 21 -9.43 4.57 3.32
C ASN A 21 -9.67 5.02 1.87
N GLY A 22 -8.75 4.75 0.93
CA GLY A 22 -8.92 5.14 -0.46
C GLY A 22 -8.73 6.64 -0.73
N HIS A 23 -8.07 7.38 0.16
CA HIS A 23 -7.88 8.82 0.03
C HIS A 23 -6.76 9.16 -0.97
N LEU A 24 -7.03 9.00 -2.27
CA LEU A 24 -6.08 9.22 -3.37
C LEU A 24 -5.38 10.59 -3.31
N ALA A 25 -6.12 11.67 -3.06
CA ALA A 25 -5.57 13.02 -3.00
C ALA A 25 -4.49 13.15 -1.90
N VAL A 26 -4.76 12.57 -0.73
CA VAL A 26 -3.83 12.57 0.41
C VAL A 26 -2.62 11.70 0.10
N VAL A 27 -2.79 10.52 -0.50
CA VAL A 27 -1.68 9.64 -0.92
C VAL A 27 -0.76 10.37 -1.90
N ASN A 28 -1.32 11.02 -2.92
CA ASN A 28 -0.53 11.79 -3.89
C ASN A 28 0.23 12.95 -3.25
N GLN A 29 -0.39 13.66 -2.30
CA GLN A 29 0.27 14.76 -1.60
C GLN A 29 1.39 14.28 -0.68
N LEU A 30 1.19 13.16 0.02
CA LEU A 30 2.20 12.52 0.86
C LEU A 30 3.39 12.02 0.03
N LEU A 31 3.14 11.36 -1.09
CA LEU A 31 4.21 10.89 -2.00
C LEU A 31 4.98 12.03 -2.68
N LYS A 32 4.32 13.17 -2.90
CA LYS A 32 5.01 14.39 -3.37
C LYS A 32 5.92 14.97 -2.31
N TRP A 33 5.52 14.89 -1.04
CA TRP A 33 6.31 15.40 0.08
C TRP A 33 7.48 14.48 0.43
N ASP A 34 7.24 13.18 0.54
CA ASP A 34 8.27 12.18 0.75
C ASP A 34 7.97 10.89 -0.04
N PRO A 35 8.66 10.63 -1.15
CA PRO A 35 8.45 9.43 -1.96
C PRO A 35 8.87 8.14 -1.23
N LYS A 36 9.71 8.22 -0.18
CA LYS A 36 10.11 7.05 0.62
C LYS A 36 8.95 6.45 1.41
N LEU A 37 7.84 7.18 1.55
CA LEU A 37 6.62 6.67 2.20
C LEU A 37 6.00 5.48 1.46
N LEU A 38 6.32 5.31 0.18
CA LEU A 38 5.85 4.17 -0.61
C LEU A 38 6.39 2.82 -0.09
N ASP A 39 7.60 2.82 0.46
CA ASP A 39 8.24 1.65 1.10
C ASP A 39 8.05 1.64 2.62
N ALA A 40 7.22 2.53 3.16
CA ALA A 40 6.94 2.54 4.59
C ALA A 40 6.29 1.22 5.00
N ARG A 41 6.88 0.56 6.00
CA ARG A 41 6.34 -0.69 6.56
C ARG A 41 5.74 -0.43 7.93
N SER A 42 4.53 -0.91 8.12
CA SER A 42 3.88 -1.05 9.42
C SER A 42 4.67 -2.03 10.32
N LYS A 43 4.35 -2.11 11.62
CA LYS A 43 4.92 -3.16 12.50
C LYS A 43 4.70 -4.57 11.97
N PHE A 44 3.62 -4.77 11.22
CA PHE A 44 3.27 -6.04 10.60
C PHE A 44 3.97 -6.26 9.25
N GLY A 45 4.97 -5.45 8.90
CA GLY A 45 5.66 -5.52 7.60
C GLY A 45 4.81 -5.09 6.40
N THR A 46 3.53 -4.79 6.61
CA THR A 46 2.57 -4.37 5.59
C THR A 46 2.93 -3.00 5.04
N THR A 47 2.88 -2.85 3.72
CA THR A 47 3.13 -1.59 3.02
C THR A 47 1.81 -0.88 2.70
N PRO A 48 1.82 0.44 2.45
CA PRO A 48 0.62 1.15 2.04
C PRO A 48 -0.04 0.56 0.79
N PHE A 49 0.75 -0.07 -0.10
CA PHE A 49 0.24 -0.79 -1.26
C PHE A 49 -0.66 -1.97 -0.87
N ILE A 50 -0.22 -2.83 0.05
CA ILE A 50 -1.02 -3.96 0.55
C ILE A 50 -2.29 -3.47 1.27
N PHE A 51 -2.24 -2.33 1.97
CA PHE A 51 -3.44 -1.74 2.59
C PHE A 51 -4.46 -1.21 1.57
N ALA A 52 -4.00 -0.56 0.51
CA ALA A 52 -4.88 -0.13 -0.59
C ALA A 52 -5.55 -1.32 -1.26
N ALA A 53 -4.80 -2.40 -1.43
CA ALA A 53 -5.27 -3.69 -1.92
C ALA A 53 -6.38 -4.24 -0.99
N SER A 54 -6.10 -4.35 0.31
CA SER A 54 -7.07 -4.82 1.30
C SER A 54 -8.40 -4.05 1.32
N GLY A 55 -8.36 -2.75 0.98
CA GLY A 55 -9.54 -1.89 0.86
C GLY A 55 -10.20 -1.90 -0.54
N GLY A 56 -9.63 -2.59 -1.53
CA GLY A 56 -10.12 -2.60 -2.91
C GLY A 56 -9.95 -1.27 -3.63
N HIS A 57 -9.07 -0.39 -3.16
CA HIS A 57 -8.94 0.98 -3.67
C HIS A 57 -8.01 1.04 -4.88
N VAL A 58 -8.54 0.67 -6.04
CA VAL A 58 -7.80 0.57 -7.31
C VAL A 58 -7.15 1.89 -7.73
N ASP A 59 -7.81 3.02 -7.50
CA ASP A 59 -7.25 4.34 -7.82
C ASP A 59 -5.98 4.64 -7.02
N VAL A 60 -5.98 4.25 -5.74
CA VAL A 60 -4.81 4.39 -4.87
C VAL A 60 -3.71 3.40 -5.26
N LEU A 61 -4.06 2.16 -5.57
CA LEU A 61 -3.12 1.17 -6.09
C LEU A 61 -2.43 1.68 -7.36
N ARG A 62 -3.19 2.29 -8.28
CA ARG A 62 -2.65 2.83 -9.53
C ARG A 62 -1.71 4.00 -9.28
N ALA A 63 -2.05 4.89 -8.34
CA ALA A 63 -1.17 6.00 -7.97
C ALA A 63 0.13 5.53 -7.32
N LEU A 64 0.06 4.53 -6.43
CA LEU A 64 1.23 3.91 -5.83
C LEU A 64 2.07 3.18 -6.88
N TYR A 65 1.45 2.38 -7.75
CA TYR A 65 2.13 1.68 -8.84
C TYR A 65 2.80 2.65 -9.82
N ALA A 66 2.16 3.78 -10.15
CA ALA A 66 2.76 4.79 -11.01
C ALA A 66 4.03 5.43 -10.41
N LYS A 67 4.21 5.37 -9.09
CA LYS A 67 5.36 5.92 -8.37
C LYS A 67 6.43 4.88 -8.03
N GLY A 68 6.03 3.71 -7.54
CA GLY A 68 6.93 2.64 -7.11
C GLY A 68 7.11 1.51 -8.12
N GLY A 69 6.32 1.50 -9.19
CA GLY A 69 6.39 0.50 -10.26
C GLY A 69 6.13 -0.93 -9.77
N LYS A 70 6.76 -1.88 -10.45
CA LYS A 70 6.64 -3.32 -10.14
C LYS A 70 7.20 -3.70 -8.76
N GLY A 71 8.04 -2.86 -8.17
CA GLY A 71 8.60 -3.10 -6.83
C GLY A 71 7.51 -3.17 -5.75
N CYS A 72 6.38 -2.47 -5.92
CA CYS A 72 5.25 -2.53 -5.00
C CYS A 72 4.54 -3.89 -4.97
N LEU A 73 4.53 -4.60 -6.10
CA LEU A 73 3.80 -5.87 -6.26
C LEU A 73 4.48 -7.02 -5.51
N THR A 74 5.81 -6.97 -5.42
CA THR A 74 6.62 -8.02 -4.79
C THR A 74 6.78 -7.81 -3.29
N GLN A 75 6.27 -6.69 -2.74
CA GLN A 75 6.28 -6.43 -1.32
C GLN A 75 5.41 -7.46 -0.59
N LYS A 76 5.95 -7.97 0.52
CA LYS A 76 5.30 -8.94 1.38
C LYS A 76 5.11 -8.36 2.77
N ASP A 77 4.03 -8.72 3.43
CA ASP A 77 3.87 -8.45 4.86
C ASP A 77 4.67 -9.46 5.72
N GLN A 78 4.53 -9.37 7.04
CA GLN A 78 5.17 -10.30 8.00
C GLN A 78 4.74 -11.77 7.83
N HIS A 79 3.58 -12.03 7.21
CA HIS A 79 3.07 -13.36 6.95
C HIS A 79 3.51 -13.89 5.57
N GLY A 80 4.30 -13.10 4.82
CA GLY A 80 4.69 -13.43 3.46
C GLY A 80 3.59 -13.18 2.43
N MET A 81 2.50 -12.49 2.81
CA MET A 81 1.39 -12.19 1.92
C MET A 81 1.70 -10.97 1.07
N THR A 82 1.41 -11.07 -0.23
CA THR A 82 1.49 -9.95 -1.19
C THR A 82 0.13 -9.25 -1.26
N ALA A 83 0.07 -8.11 -1.95
CA ALA A 83 -1.19 -7.44 -2.24
C ALA A 83 -2.22 -8.38 -2.89
N LEU A 84 -1.78 -9.27 -3.79
CA LEU A 84 -2.65 -10.23 -4.45
C LEU A 84 -3.25 -11.26 -3.47
N HIS A 85 -2.46 -11.77 -2.52
CA HIS A 85 -2.96 -12.68 -1.49
C HIS A 85 -4.05 -12.02 -0.64
N VAL A 86 -3.83 -10.76 -0.26
CA VAL A 86 -4.78 -10.00 0.56
C VAL A 86 -6.05 -9.66 -0.23
N ASP A 87 -5.94 -9.33 -1.51
CA ASP A 87 -7.10 -9.04 -2.36
C ASP A 87 -7.95 -10.27 -2.61
N ALA A 88 -7.31 -11.41 -2.81
CA ALA A 88 -7.99 -12.70 -2.93
C ALA A 88 -8.73 -13.07 -1.62
N ASP A 89 -8.07 -12.90 -0.46
CA ASP A 89 -8.67 -13.15 0.86
C ASP A 89 -9.87 -12.23 1.14
N ARG A 90 -9.78 -10.96 0.73
CA ARG A 90 -10.85 -9.96 0.92
C ARG A 90 -11.92 -9.98 -0.16
N GLY A 91 -11.76 -10.79 -1.22
CA GLY A 91 -12.71 -10.85 -2.34
C GLY A 91 -12.74 -9.59 -3.21
N GLN A 92 -11.65 -8.82 -3.25
CA GLN A 92 -11.55 -7.56 -3.99
C GLN A 92 -11.29 -7.81 -5.48
N SER A 93 -12.31 -8.32 -6.18
CA SER A 93 -12.24 -8.75 -7.58
C SER A 93 -11.64 -7.71 -8.53
N VAL A 94 -11.97 -6.43 -8.37
CA VAL A 94 -11.43 -5.36 -9.24
C VAL A 94 -9.94 -5.12 -8.99
N ALA A 95 -9.51 -5.15 -7.73
CA ALA A 95 -8.11 -4.95 -7.37
C ALA A 95 -7.25 -6.16 -7.78
N VAL A 96 -7.77 -7.38 -7.65
CA VAL A 96 -7.16 -8.61 -8.20
C VAL A 96 -6.95 -8.49 -9.71
N SER A 97 -7.98 -8.10 -10.47
CA SER A 97 -7.85 -7.93 -11.93
C SER A 97 -6.76 -6.91 -12.28
N GLN A 98 -6.71 -5.78 -11.58
CA GLN A 98 -5.70 -4.75 -11.83
C GLN A 98 -4.28 -5.24 -11.49
N LEU A 99 -4.10 -6.00 -10.40
CA LEU A 99 -2.82 -6.59 -10.02
C LEU A 99 -2.36 -7.65 -11.03
N LEU A 100 -3.27 -8.47 -11.54
CA LEU A 100 -2.99 -9.46 -12.60
C LEU A 100 -2.54 -8.77 -13.89
N GLU A 101 -3.18 -7.65 -14.27
CA GLU A 101 -2.75 -6.85 -15.43
C GLU A 101 -1.33 -6.29 -15.27
N TRP A 102 -0.93 -5.93 -14.05
CA TRP A 102 0.43 -5.43 -13.79
C TRP A 102 1.49 -6.53 -13.65
N GLY A 103 1.08 -7.80 -13.66
CA GLY A 103 1.97 -8.97 -13.58
C GLY A 103 2.19 -9.49 -12.15
N GLY A 104 1.19 -9.36 -11.27
CA GLY A 104 1.21 -9.99 -9.95
C GLY A 104 1.09 -11.51 -10.06
N GLY A 105 2.23 -12.21 -10.09
CA GLY A 105 2.36 -13.66 -10.07
C GLY A 105 3.67 -14.07 -9.41
#